data_AF-A0A9E1S747-F1
#
_entry.id   AF-A0A9E1S747-F1
#
_cell.length_a   1.000
_cell.length_b   1.000
_cell.length_c   1.000
_cell.angle_alpha   90.00
_cell.angle_beta   90.00
_cell.angle_gamma   90.00
#
_symmetry.space_group_name_H-M   'P 1'
#
loop_
_entity.id
_entity.type
_entity.pdbx_description
1 polymer ?
#
loop_
_entity_poly.entity_id
_entity_poly.type
_entity_poly.pdbx_seq_one_letter_code
_entity_poly.pdbx_strand_id
1 'polypeptide(L)'
;MAGISGFAGASPSGSTNVDQTATQTRTEKQEHTPSAQTFLKSEGKIDDEKLTQVRSLIASIPAPLIEQAKEPFGARCLLFALLLDIKDLDARKRQAQMIEHQAEEGTLHQTEKIEPLLTNLSCEQKLVLVEESRPAIAELSMNQFSVFQTLIVQLIGADESIDLFEWCLHKVIEFDFGKQHYPRQLHGRASLRSRISECAIILGALSHYGQDGADPQPSFVHGMKSLDNSGQIKLPASKDCGLSSMDKAIERLNKMSATEKRSLIDACARTIDYDGKTTDIEIQILRGIACALSCPLGPNL
;
A
#
# COMPACT_ATOMS: atom_id res chain seq x y z
N MET A 1 -12.77 12.45 18.33
CA MET A 1 -11.49 12.07 18.95
C MET A 1 -11.40 10.56 18.80
N ALA A 2 -10.73 10.08 17.75
CA ALA A 2 -10.61 8.65 17.46
C ALA A 2 -9.30 8.12 18.05
N GLY A 3 -9.39 6.98 18.72
CA GLY A 3 -8.29 6.31 19.39
C GLY A 3 -7.25 5.79 18.40
N ILE A 4 -6.00 5.94 18.79
CA ILE A 4 -4.80 5.40 18.14
C ILE A 4 -4.74 3.88 18.37
N SER A 5 -4.90 3.08 17.31
CA SER A 5 -4.57 1.66 17.37
C SER A 5 -3.13 1.48 16.89
N GLY A 6 -2.22 1.29 17.85
CA GLY A 6 -0.87 0.81 17.60
C GLY A 6 -0.91 -0.70 17.41
N PHE A 7 -0.19 -1.19 16.40
CA PHE A 7 -0.05 -2.63 16.12
C PHE A 7 0.38 -3.39 17.38
N ALA A 8 -0.42 -4.37 17.80
CA ALA A 8 -0.13 -5.22 18.95
C ALA A 8 0.73 -6.43 18.52
N GLY A 9 2.02 -6.39 18.84
CA GLY A 9 2.95 -7.52 18.74
C GLY A 9 3.52 -7.87 20.12
N ALA A 10 3.52 -9.16 20.45
CA ALA A 10 3.70 -9.73 21.78
C ALA A 10 5.16 -9.80 22.30
N SER A 11 5.32 -9.73 23.62
CA SER A 11 6.59 -9.96 24.36
C SER A 11 6.97 -11.45 24.44
N PRO A 12 8.27 -11.82 24.43
CA PRO A 12 8.70 -13.19 24.67
C PRO A 12 9.10 -13.43 26.14
N SER A 13 8.92 -14.66 26.62
CA SER A 13 9.41 -15.15 27.92
C SER A 13 10.16 -16.46 27.72
N GLY A 14 11.32 -16.59 28.38
CA GLY A 14 11.78 -17.89 28.91
C GLY A 14 12.95 -18.57 28.19
N SER A 15 14.14 -18.37 28.73
CA SER A 15 15.41 -19.03 28.39
C SER A 15 15.45 -20.51 28.80
N THR A 16 16.14 -21.36 28.03
CA THR A 16 17.06 -22.38 28.57
C THR A 16 18.07 -22.86 27.52
N ASN A 17 19.33 -22.89 27.95
CA ASN A 17 20.56 -23.36 27.30
C ASN A 17 20.65 -24.89 27.57
N VAL A 18 21.14 -25.82 26.75
CA VAL A 18 22.50 -26.08 26.20
C VAL A 18 22.37 -27.36 25.34
N ASP A 19 22.95 -27.46 24.15
CA ASP A 19 24.07 -28.39 23.88
C ASP A 19 24.66 -28.28 22.46
N GLN A 20 25.97 -28.43 22.40
CA GLN A 20 26.81 -28.29 21.22
C GLN A 20 26.92 -29.61 20.47
N THR A 21 26.78 -29.61 19.14
CA THR A 21 27.71 -30.33 18.25
C THR A 21 27.51 -30.03 16.77
N ALA A 22 28.63 -30.09 16.04
CA ALA A 22 28.78 -30.34 14.62
C ALA A 22 28.52 -29.19 13.63
N THR A 23 29.61 -28.48 13.36
CA THR A 23 29.94 -27.71 12.16
C THR A 23 29.59 -28.45 10.87
N GLN A 24 28.60 -27.98 10.13
CA GLN A 24 28.49 -28.18 8.68
C GLN A 24 28.02 -26.88 8.02
N THR A 25 28.94 -26.27 7.30
CA THR A 25 28.77 -25.07 6.48
C THR A 25 27.74 -25.37 5.39
N ARG A 26 26.49 -24.97 5.63
CA ARG A 26 25.43 -24.92 4.60
C ARG A 26 25.21 -23.45 4.29
N THR A 27 25.67 -23.03 3.12
CA THR A 27 25.46 -21.68 2.59
C THR A 27 23.96 -21.46 2.46
N GLU A 28 23.37 -20.76 3.43
CA GLU A 28 22.01 -20.25 3.34
C GLU A 28 21.99 -19.22 2.20
N LYS A 29 21.31 -19.57 1.10
CA LYS A 29 20.94 -18.60 0.07
C LYS A 29 20.04 -17.57 0.74
N GLN A 30 20.57 -16.38 1.01
CA GLN A 30 19.77 -15.22 1.33
C GLN A 30 18.82 -14.95 0.16
N GLU A 31 17.52 -15.08 0.41
CA GLU A 31 16.48 -14.56 -0.48
C GLU A 31 16.67 -13.04 -0.55
N HIS A 32 17.24 -12.56 -1.65
CA HIS A 32 17.37 -11.14 -1.92
C HIS A 32 16.02 -10.61 -2.39
N THR A 33 15.26 -9.99 -1.47
CA THR A 33 14.14 -9.13 -1.85
C THR A 33 14.69 -7.96 -2.70
N PRO A 34 14.08 -7.58 -3.82
CA PRO A 34 14.64 -6.54 -4.67
C PRO A 34 14.52 -5.15 -4.02
N SER A 35 15.51 -4.28 -4.29
CA SER A 35 15.56 -2.92 -3.71
C SER A 35 14.47 -2.00 -4.27
N ALA A 36 13.87 -1.20 -3.38
CA ALA A 36 12.90 -0.14 -3.64
C ALA A 36 13.32 0.84 -4.74
N GLN A 37 14.59 1.26 -4.77
CA GLN A 37 15.12 2.15 -5.82
C GLN A 37 15.17 1.48 -7.19
N THR A 38 15.31 0.16 -7.22
CA THR A 38 15.29 -0.60 -8.48
C THR A 38 13.89 -0.62 -9.09
N PHE A 39 12.83 -0.44 -8.28
CA PHE A 39 11.44 -0.34 -8.76
C PHE A 39 11.10 1.06 -9.30
N LEU A 40 11.70 2.11 -8.74
CA LEU A 40 11.53 3.49 -9.25
C LEU A 40 12.21 3.72 -10.61
N LYS A 41 13.31 3.02 -10.86
CA LYS A 41 14.11 3.15 -12.09
C LYS A 41 13.62 2.27 -13.24
N SER A 42 12.50 1.57 -13.11
CA SER A 42 11.96 0.73 -14.19
C SER A 42 11.22 1.53 -15.28
N GLU A 43 11.65 2.75 -15.59
CA GLU A 43 11.40 3.34 -16.92
C GLU A 43 12.40 2.71 -17.92
N GLY A 44 12.15 1.45 -18.32
CA GLY A 44 12.68 0.90 -19.58
C GLY A 44 13.69 -0.25 -19.54
N LYS A 45 14.12 -0.77 -18.39
CA LYS A 45 14.89 -2.04 -18.32
C LYS A 45 14.32 -2.95 -17.23
N ILE A 46 13.45 -3.87 -17.64
CA ILE A 46 13.01 -4.97 -16.80
C ILE A 46 14.06 -6.08 -16.93
N ASP A 47 14.58 -6.54 -15.80
CA ASP A 47 15.49 -7.69 -15.76
C ASP A 47 14.69 -8.99 -15.94
N ASP A 48 15.25 -9.99 -16.63
CA ASP A 48 14.57 -11.24 -16.95
C ASP A 48 14.19 -12.04 -15.69
N GLU A 49 14.97 -11.88 -14.62
CA GLU A 49 14.70 -12.49 -13.31
C GLU A 49 13.43 -11.90 -12.67
N LYS A 50 13.24 -10.58 -12.73
CA LYS A 50 12.04 -9.90 -12.22
C LYS A 50 10.80 -10.26 -13.02
N LEU A 51 10.93 -10.32 -14.34
CA LEU A 51 9.84 -10.77 -15.23
C LEU A 51 9.40 -12.19 -14.88
N THR A 52 10.33 -13.06 -14.51
CA THR A 52 10.02 -14.44 -14.10
C THR A 52 9.32 -14.48 -12.74
N GLN A 53 9.78 -13.69 -11.77
CA GLN A 53 9.14 -13.56 -10.45
C GLN A 53 7.70 -13.05 -10.57
N VAL A 54 7.47 -11.96 -11.30
CA VAL A 54 6.12 -11.40 -11.54
C VAL A 54 5.21 -12.41 -12.24
N ARG A 55 5.70 -13.10 -13.27
CA ARG A 55 4.91 -14.14 -13.95
C ARG A 55 4.56 -15.30 -13.02
N SER A 56 5.49 -15.71 -12.16
CA SER A 56 5.25 -16.75 -11.15
C SER A 56 4.21 -16.30 -10.14
N LEU A 57 4.28 -15.05 -9.69
CA LEU A 57 3.30 -14.47 -8.77
C LEU A 57 1.91 -14.42 -9.41
N ILE A 58 1.77 -13.88 -10.62
CA ILE A 58 0.48 -13.84 -11.33
C ILE A 58 -0.06 -15.26 -11.56
N ALA A 59 0.81 -16.21 -11.94
CA ALA A 59 0.42 -17.60 -12.14
C ALA A 59 -0.02 -18.32 -10.85
N SER A 60 0.40 -17.83 -9.69
CA SER A 60 -0.03 -18.36 -8.39
C SER A 60 -1.42 -17.88 -7.95
N ILE A 61 -1.96 -16.84 -8.60
CA ILE A 61 -3.31 -16.33 -8.33
C ILE A 61 -4.33 -17.21 -9.05
N PRO A 62 -5.42 -17.66 -8.38
CA PRO A 62 -6.49 -18.40 -9.02
C PRO A 62 -7.02 -17.68 -10.26
N ALA A 63 -7.01 -18.36 -11.43
CA ALA A 63 -7.48 -17.79 -12.69
C ALA A 63 -8.89 -17.17 -12.62
N PRO A 64 -9.87 -17.74 -11.89
CA PRO A 64 -11.19 -17.09 -11.73
C PRO A 64 -11.12 -15.68 -11.15
N LEU A 65 -10.16 -15.39 -10.26
CA LEU A 65 -10.00 -14.06 -9.67
C LEU A 65 -9.42 -13.05 -10.67
N ILE A 66 -8.47 -13.48 -11.50
CA ILE A 66 -7.93 -12.66 -12.59
C ILE A 66 -9.03 -12.35 -13.62
N GLU A 67 -9.89 -13.32 -13.93
CA GLU A 67 -11.03 -13.12 -14.81
C GLU A 67 -12.03 -12.12 -14.21
N GLN A 68 -12.36 -12.24 -12.91
CA GLN A 68 -13.21 -11.27 -12.22
C GLN A 68 -12.59 -9.86 -12.24
N ALA A 69 -11.29 -9.72 -12.00
CA ALA A 69 -10.60 -8.43 -12.04
C ALA A 69 -10.74 -7.74 -13.41
N LYS A 70 -10.82 -8.51 -14.50
CA LYS A 70 -10.83 -7.96 -15.86
C LYS A 70 -12.23 -7.61 -16.39
N GLU A 71 -13.28 -7.90 -15.64
CA GLU A 71 -14.67 -7.66 -16.06
C GLU A 71 -15.29 -6.58 -15.16
N PRO A 72 -15.93 -5.51 -15.68
CA PRO A 72 -16.38 -4.37 -14.88
C PRO A 72 -17.31 -4.68 -13.69
N PHE A 73 -18.21 -5.67 -13.80
CA PHE A 73 -19.04 -6.10 -12.69
C PHE A 73 -18.23 -6.92 -11.67
N GLY A 74 -17.49 -7.92 -12.15
CA GLY A 74 -16.63 -8.78 -11.35
C GLY A 74 -15.55 -8.00 -10.59
N ALA A 75 -14.96 -6.97 -11.21
CA ALA A 75 -13.92 -6.15 -10.62
C ALA A 75 -14.44 -5.36 -9.43
N ARG A 76 -15.66 -4.79 -9.52
CA ARG A 76 -16.31 -4.13 -8.39
C ARG A 76 -16.57 -5.11 -7.25
N CYS A 77 -17.14 -6.27 -7.56
CA CYS A 77 -17.41 -7.32 -6.56
C CYS A 77 -16.12 -7.82 -5.90
N LEU A 78 -15.05 -7.98 -6.66
CA LEU A 78 -13.73 -8.37 -6.18
C LEU A 78 -13.14 -7.32 -5.21
N LEU A 79 -13.21 -6.04 -5.57
CA LEU A 79 -12.72 -4.96 -4.72
C LEU A 79 -13.54 -4.80 -3.44
N PHE A 80 -14.85 -5.06 -3.48
CA PHE A 80 -15.67 -5.14 -2.26
C PHE A 80 -15.32 -6.36 -1.42
N ALA A 81 -15.08 -7.51 -2.03
CA ALA A 81 -14.72 -8.75 -1.33
C ALA A 81 -13.39 -8.62 -0.59
N LEU A 82 -12.44 -7.85 -1.15
CA LEU A 82 -11.17 -7.51 -0.50
C LEU A 82 -11.32 -6.65 0.76
N LEU A 83 -12.45 -5.94 0.91
CA LEU A 83 -12.75 -5.05 2.03
C LEU A 83 -13.70 -5.68 3.06
N LEU A 84 -14.27 -6.86 2.79
CA LEU A 84 -15.15 -7.50 3.75
C LEU A 84 -14.36 -7.93 4.98
N ASP A 85 -14.86 -7.54 6.16
CA ASP A 85 -14.27 -7.97 7.42
C ASP A 85 -14.48 -9.48 7.61
N ILE A 86 -13.41 -10.16 8.02
CA ILE A 86 -13.38 -11.61 8.27
C ILE A 86 -13.54 -11.90 9.78
N LYS A 87 -13.17 -10.95 10.65
CA LYS A 87 -13.09 -11.11 12.11
C LYS A 87 -14.28 -10.45 12.82
N ASP A 88 -14.62 -9.21 12.45
CA ASP A 88 -15.75 -8.48 13.00
C ASP A 88 -17.01 -8.78 12.18
N LEU A 89 -17.85 -9.68 12.72
CA LEU A 89 -19.10 -10.08 12.08
C LEU A 89 -20.15 -8.96 12.05
N ASP A 90 -20.11 -8.00 12.98
CA ASP A 90 -21.03 -6.87 13.01
C ASP A 90 -20.62 -5.81 11.97
N ALA A 91 -19.32 -5.56 11.79
CA ALA A 91 -18.81 -4.78 10.67
C ALA A 91 -19.16 -5.44 9.34
N ARG A 92 -18.89 -6.75 9.18
CA ARG A 92 -19.24 -7.52 7.98
C ARG A 92 -20.72 -7.42 7.62
N LYS A 93 -21.61 -7.55 8.61
CA LYS A 93 -23.06 -7.43 8.38
C LYS A 93 -23.45 -6.04 7.88
N ARG A 94 -22.84 -4.97 8.43
CA ARG A 94 -23.07 -3.60 7.96
C ARG A 94 -22.54 -3.40 6.55
N GLN A 95 -21.36 -3.92 6.24
CA GLN A 95 -20.77 -3.89 4.90
C GLN A 95 -21.68 -4.60 3.87
N ALA A 96 -22.17 -5.80 4.18
CA ALA A 96 -23.10 -6.53 3.33
C ALA A 96 -24.39 -5.73 3.06
N GLN A 97 -24.96 -5.10 4.09
CA GLN A 97 -26.12 -4.23 3.94
C GLN A 97 -25.84 -3.00 3.05
N MET A 98 -24.66 -2.39 3.18
CA MET A 98 -24.27 -1.26 2.33
C MET A 98 -24.20 -1.68 0.86
N ILE A 99 -23.61 -2.84 0.56
CA ILE A 99 -23.52 -3.39 -0.81
C ILE A 99 -24.93 -3.68 -1.35
N GLU A 100 -25.77 -4.37 -0.58
CA GLU A 100 -27.14 -4.73 -1.00
C GLU A 100 -28.00 -3.49 -1.31
N HIS A 101 -27.86 -2.41 -0.55
CA HIS A 101 -28.70 -1.22 -0.68
C HIS A 101 -28.20 -0.20 -1.71
N GLN A 102 -26.89 -0.16 -1.99
CA GLN A 102 -26.29 0.92 -2.79
C GLN A 102 -25.68 0.43 -4.11
N ALA A 103 -25.33 -0.85 -4.21
CA ALA A 103 -24.85 -1.43 -5.45
C ALA A 103 -26.01 -1.98 -6.30
N GLU A 104 -25.68 -2.45 -7.50
CA GLU A 104 -26.64 -3.11 -8.38
C GLU A 104 -27.02 -4.51 -7.90
N GLU A 105 -28.18 -4.99 -8.34
CA GLU A 105 -28.70 -6.31 -7.97
C GLU A 105 -27.69 -7.43 -8.28
N GLY A 106 -27.52 -8.35 -7.33
CA GLY A 106 -26.57 -9.46 -7.46
C GLY A 106 -25.13 -9.13 -7.05
N THR A 107 -24.79 -7.86 -6.77
CA THR A 107 -23.43 -7.48 -6.33
C THR A 107 -23.04 -8.17 -5.03
N LEU A 108 -23.91 -8.18 -4.02
CA LEU A 108 -23.61 -8.83 -2.73
C LEU A 108 -23.38 -10.32 -2.93
N HIS A 109 -24.28 -11.00 -3.66
CA HIS A 109 -24.17 -12.43 -3.93
C HIS A 109 -22.85 -12.79 -4.61
N GLN A 110 -22.45 -12.02 -5.63
CA GLN A 110 -21.18 -12.24 -6.33
C GLN A 110 -19.97 -11.91 -5.44
N THR A 111 -20.05 -10.87 -4.62
CA THR A 111 -19.01 -10.49 -3.65
C THR A 111 -18.77 -11.61 -2.63
N GLU A 112 -19.83 -12.14 -2.04
CA GLU A 112 -19.77 -13.25 -1.08
C GLU A 112 -19.27 -14.55 -1.72
N LYS A 113 -19.51 -14.75 -3.01
CA LYS A 113 -18.96 -15.88 -3.77
C LYS A 113 -17.45 -15.76 -4.02
N ILE A 114 -16.95 -14.54 -4.19
CA ILE A 114 -15.52 -14.27 -4.44
C ILE A 114 -14.71 -14.35 -3.14
N GLU A 115 -15.24 -13.86 -2.02
CA GLU A 115 -14.50 -13.71 -0.77
C GLU A 115 -13.75 -14.98 -0.30
N PRO A 116 -14.34 -16.19 -0.31
CA PRO A 116 -13.63 -17.41 0.09
C PRO A 116 -12.40 -17.76 -0.76
N LEU A 117 -12.34 -17.26 -2.00
CA LEU A 117 -11.20 -17.46 -2.89
C LEU A 117 -10.02 -16.54 -2.53
N LEU A 118 -10.26 -15.48 -1.75
CA LEU A 118 -9.27 -14.48 -1.34
C LEU A 118 -8.55 -14.84 -0.02
N THR A 119 -9.12 -15.75 0.78
CA THR A 119 -8.64 -16.06 2.14
C THR A 119 -7.19 -16.54 2.17
N ASN A 120 -6.74 -17.27 1.14
CA ASN A 120 -5.39 -17.83 1.06
C ASN A 120 -4.40 -16.94 0.29
N LEU A 121 -4.82 -15.75 -0.16
CA LEU A 121 -3.93 -14.86 -0.89
C LEU A 121 -3.09 -14.01 0.06
N SER A 122 -1.80 -13.91 -0.26
CA SER A 122 -0.89 -12.93 0.31
C SER A 122 -1.35 -11.50 0.00
N CYS A 123 -0.84 -10.53 0.77
CA CYS A 123 -1.12 -9.11 0.52
C CYS A 123 -0.67 -8.69 -0.89
N GLU A 124 0.49 -9.17 -1.34
CA GLU A 124 1.03 -8.91 -2.67
C GLU A 124 0.09 -9.41 -3.78
N GLN A 125 -0.42 -10.63 -3.68
CA GLN A 125 -1.40 -11.18 -4.63
C GLN A 125 -2.71 -10.38 -4.64
N LYS A 126 -3.17 -9.90 -3.48
CA LYS A 126 -4.35 -9.02 -3.40
C LYS A 126 -4.09 -7.70 -4.11
N LEU A 127 -2.89 -7.11 -3.96
CA LEU A 127 -2.53 -5.88 -4.68
C LEU A 127 -2.45 -6.10 -6.19
N VAL A 128 -1.95 -7.25 -6.65
CA VAL A 128 -1.99 -7.61 -8.09
C VAL A 128 -3.43 -7.63 -8.61
N LEU A 129 -4.37 -8.21 -7.85
CA LEU A 129 -5.78 -8.22 -8.23
C LEU A 129 -6.38 -6.81 -8.31
N VAL A 130 -5.98 -5.91 -7.40
CA VAL A 130 -6.35 -4.50 -7.47
C VAL A 130 -5.81 -3.88 -8.77
N GLU A 131 -4.54 -4.08 -9.11
CA GLU A 131 -3.96 -3.54 -10.34
C GLU A 131 -4.63 -4.08 -11.61
N GLU A 132 -4.88 -5.39 -11.67
CA GLU A 132 -5.57 -6.03 -12.80
C GLU A 132 -7.01 -5.53 -12.94
N SER A 133 -7.60 -4.98 -11.87
CA SER A 133 -8.94 -4.38 -11.89
C SER A 133 -8.98 -3.00 -12.57
N ARG A 134 -7.83 -2.35 -12.76
CA ARG A 134 -7.76 -0.99 -13.30
C ARG A 134 -8.48 -0.82 -14.65
N PRO A 135 -8.25 -1.66 -15.68
CA PRO A 135 -8.88 -1.45 -16.98
C PRO A 135 -10.40 -1.63 -16.90
N ALA A 136 -10.88 -2.60 -16.11
CA ALA A 136 -12.30 -2.84 -15.92
C ALA A 136 -13.00 -1.66 -15.19
N ILE A 137 -12.35 -1.10 -14.16
CA ILE A 137 -12.88 0.08 -13.45
C ILE A 137 -12.82 1.36 -14.31
N ALA A 138 -11.91 1.43 -15.29
CA ALA A 138 -11.86 2.53 -16.25
C ALA A 138 -13.09 2.60 -17.17
N GLU A 139 -13.77 1.47 -17.40
CA GLU A 139 -14.96 1.38 -18.27
C GLU A 139 -16.24 1.90 -17.60
N LEU A 140 -16.23 2.13 -16.28
CA LEU A 140 -17.37 2.67 -15.57
C LEU A 140 -17.72 4.08 -16.07
N SER A 141 -19.00 4.45 -16.06
CA SER A 141 -19.35 5.87 -16.24
C SER A 141 -18.98 6.68 -14.99
N MET A 142 -18.86 8.00 -15.11
CA MET A 142 -18.56 8.88 -13.96
C MET A 142 -19.53 8.66 -12.78
N ASN A 143 -20.82 8.47 -13.06
CA ASN A 143 -21.81 8.20 -12.02
C ASN A 143 -21.58 6.84 -11.37
N GLN A 144 -21.30 5.80 -12.16
CA GLN A 144 -21.01 4.46 -11.65
C GLN A 144 -19.75 4.45 -10.80
N PHE A 145 -18.69 5.13 -11.25
CA PHE A 145 -17.46 5.28 -10.48
C PHE A 145 -17.69 6.06 -9.18
N SER A 146 -18.49 7.12 -9.21
CA SER A 146 -18.81 7.90 -8.00
C SER A 146 -19.56 7.07 -6.95
N VAL A 147 -20.54 6.26 -7.36
CA VAL A 147 -21.27 5.35 -6.46
C VAL A 147 -20.32 4.28 -5.92
N PHE A 148 -19.54 3.65 -6.80
CA PHE A 148 -18.52 2.67 -6.44
C PHE A 148 -17.52 3.22 -5.41
N GLN A 149 -16.93 4.39 -5.68
CA GLN A 149 -15.96 5.02 -4.78
C GLN A 149 -16.59 5.38 -3.43
N THR A 150 -17.83 5.88 -3.42
CA THR A 150 -18.55 6.17 -2.18
C THR A 150 -18.75 4.91 -1.34
N LEU A 151 -19.13 3.80 -1.98
CA LEU A 151 -19.31 2.52 -1.31
C LEU A 151 -17.98 1.99 -0.76
N ILE A 152 -16.87 2.06 -1.50
CA ILE A 152 -15.53 1.72 -0.99
C ILE A 152 -15.20 2.47 0.32
N VAL A 153 -15.41 3.78 0.35
CA VAL A 153 -15.13 4.61 1.54
C VAL A 153 -15.99 4.18 2.73
N GLN A 154 -17.25 3.83 2.50
CA GLN A 154 -18.13 3.34 3.56
C GLN A 154 -17.75 1.95 4.07
N LEU A 155 -17.30 1.05 3.17
CA LEU A 155 -16.85 -0.28 3.54
C LEU A 155 -15.61 -0.24 4.43
N ILE A 156 -14.62 0.57 4.05
CA ILE A 156 -13.39 0.81 4.84
C ILE A 156 -13.71 1.46 6.19
N GLY A 157 -14.73 2.31 6.25
CA GLY A 157 -15.13 2.97 7.48
C GLY A 157 -16.03 2.14 8.39
N ALA A 158 -16.37 0.90 8.01
CA ALA A 158 -17.39 0.14 8.71
C ALA A 158 -16.94 -0.31 10.10
N ASP A 159 -15.73 -0.78 10.28
CA ASP A 159 -15.21 -1.27 11.57
C ASP A 159 -14.63 -0.13 12.46
N GLU A 160 -14.70 1.12 12.00
CA GLU A 160 -14.08 2.30 12.62
C GLU A 160 -12.54 2.23 12.75
N SER A 161 -11.89 1.30 12.06
CA SER A 161 -10.46 1.00 12.19
C SER A 161 -9.81 0.73 10.84
N ILE A 162 -9.26 1.77 10.21
CA ILE A 162 -8.63 1.63 8.90
C ILE A 162 -7.27 0.93 9.01
N ASP A 163 -7.12 -0.21 8.34
CA ASP A 163 -5.85 -0.89 8.20
C ASP A 163 -4.99 -0.35 7.02
N LEU A 164 -3.74 -0.81 6.93
CA LEU A 164 -2.81 -0.33 5.91
C LEU A 164 -3.22 -0.74 4.48
N PHE A 165 -3.78 -1.94 4.32
CA PHE A 165 -4.21 -2.44 3.02
C PHE A 165 -5.41 -1.65 2.53
N GLU A 166 -6.40 -1.43 3.39
CA GLU A 166 -7.58 -0.59 3.12
C GLU A 166 -7.17 0.84 2.78
N TRP A 167 -6.26 1.43 3.55
CA TRP A 167 -5.72 2.75 3.26
C TRP A 167 -5.03 2.80 1.89
N CYS A 168 -4.18 1.82 1.59
CA CYS A 168 -3.51 1.72 0.30
C CYS A 168 -4.52 1.58 -0.84
N LEU A 169 -5.51 0.69 -0.70
CA LEU A 169 -6.58 0.47 -1.67
C LEU A 169 -7.38 1.75 -1.92
N HIS A 170 -7.74 2.47 -0.86
CA HIS A 170 -8.41 3.76 -0.98
C HIS A 170 -7.58 4.75 -1.79
N LYS A 171 -6.27 4.86 -1.56
CA LYS A 171 -5.40 5.76 -2.34
C LYS A 171 -5.29 5.35 -3.81
N VAL A 172 -5.21 4.05 -4.09
CA VAL A 172 -5.21 3.54 -5.48
C VAL A 172 -6.51 3.92 -6.19
N ILE A 173 -7.66 3.66 -5.57
CA ILE A 173 -8.95 3.95 -6.17
C ILE A 173 -9.13 5.47 -6.35
N GLU A 174 -8.86 6.27 -5.33
CA GLU A 174 -9.07 7.71 -5.35
C GLU A 174 -8.15 8.41 -6.37
N PHE A 175 -6.86 8.14 -6.30
CA PHE A 175 -5.86 8.94 -7.03
C PHE A 175 -5.42 8.30 -8.33
N ASP A 176 -5.61 7.00 -8.51
CA ASP A 176 -5.15 6.33 -9.71
C ASP A 176 -6.32 5.98 -10.64
N PHE A 177 -7.31 5.26 -10.14
CA PHE A 177 -8.50 4.92 -10.95
C PHE A 177 -9.36 6.16 -11.18
N GLY A 178 -9.43 7.04 -10.17
CA GLY A 178 -10.17 8.30 -10.26
C GLY A 178 -9.63 9.30 -11.29
N LYS A 179 -8.41 9.13 -11.84
CA LYS A 179 -7.83 10.07 -12.83
C LYS A 179 -8.67 10.20 -14.10
N GLN A 180 -9.27 9.09 -14.55
CA GLN A 180 -10.07 9.08 -15.77
C GLN A 180 -11.47 9.68 -15.55
N HIS A 181 -11.99 9.58 -14.33
CA HIS A 181 -13.34 10.03 -13.97
C HIS A 181 -13.38 11.47 -13.46
N TYR A 182 -12.29 11.94 -12.86
CA TYR A 182 -12.17 13.28 -12.29
C TYR A 182 -10.90 13.95 -12.84
N PRO A 183 -10.99 14.83 -13.87
CA PRO A 183 -9.85 15.62 -14.28
C PRO A 183 -9.46 16.58 -13.16
N ARG A 184 -8.28 16.35 -12.54
CA ARG A 184 -7.74 17.16 -11.44
C ARG A 184 -6.39 17.76 -11.84
N GLN A 185 -6.04 18.91 -11.26
CA GLN A 185 -4.66 19.40 -11.34
C GLN A 185 -3.75 18.47 -10.52
N LEU A 186 -2.97 17.64 -11.21
CA LEU A 186 -2.12 16.62 -10.59
C LEU A 186 -0.90 17.22 -9.87
N HIS A 187 -0.47 18.42 -10.24
CA HIS A 187 0.74 19.05 -9.73
C HIS A 187 0.51 20.52 -9.40
N GLY A 188 1.12 20.97 -8.32
CA GLY A 188 1.17 22.38 -7.97
C GLY A 188 2.54 22.99 -8.27
N ARG A 189 2.89 24.03 -7.52
CA ARG A 189 4.14 24.80 -7.69
C ARG A 189 4.98 24.87 -6.41
N ALA A 190 4.55 24.21 -5.33
CA ALA A 190 5.30 24.22 -4.08
C ALA A 190 6.63 23.47 -4.26
N SER A 191 7.68 24.00 -3.65
CA SER A 191 8.98 23.32 -3.58
C SER A 191 9.02 22.35 -2.41
N LEU A 192 9.88 21.34 -2.51
CA LEU A 192 10.07 20.36 -1.46
C LEU A 192 10.55 21.00 -0.14
N ARG A 193 11.43 22.00 -0.23
CA ARG A 193 11.91 22.75 0.95
C ARG A 193 10.77 23.38 1.76
N SER A 194 9.70 23.83 1.10
CA SER A 194 8.52 24.41 1.75
C SER A 194 7.56 23.37 2.36
N ARG A 195 7.85 22.08 2.18
CA ARG A 195 7.07 20.91 2.61
C ARG A 195 7.92 19.86 3.34
N ILE A 196 9.10 20.24 3.80
CA ILE A 196 10.08 19.30 4.36
C ILE A 196 9.56 18.60 5.63
N SER A 197 8.71 19.28 6.41
CA SER A 197 8.02 18.70 7.57
C SER A 197 7.10 17.55 7.17
N GLU A 198 6.36 17.72 6.07
CA GLU A 198 5.45 16.70 5.55
C GLU A 198 6.22 15.54 4.92
N CYS A 199 7.34 15.82 4.24
CA CYS A 199 8.27 14.78 3.78
C CYS A 199 8.82 13.95 4.95
N ALA A 200 9.14 14.60 6.08
CA ALA A 200 9.65 13.91 7.27
C ALA A 200 8.61 12.99 7.92
N ILE A 201 7.32 13.34 7.88
CA ILE A 201 6.23 12.45 8.34
C ILE A 201 6.20 11.17 7.51
N ILE A 202 6.28 11.30 6.18
CA ILE A 202 6.27 10.17 5.25
C ILE A 202 7.48 9.25 5.45
N LEU A 203 8.69 9.83 5.45
CA LEU A 203 9.91 9.05 5.67
C LEU A 203 9.99 8.47 7.08
N GLY A 204 9.44 9.17 8.07
CA GLY A 204 9.30 8.68 9.43
C GLY A 204 8.37 7.47 9.50
N ALA A 205 7.24 7.47 8.79
CA ALA A 205 6.34 6.33 8.73
C ALA A 205 7.05 5.09 8.15
N LEU A 206 7.73 5.23 7.02
CA LEU A 206 8.52 4.13 6.43
C LEU A 206 9.58 3.61 7.41
N SER A 207 10.26 4.51 8.12
CA SER A 207 11.31 4.12 9.06
C SER A 207 10.77 3.42 10.31
N HIS A 208 9.61 3.85 10.84
CA HIS A 208 8.99 3.28 12.04
C HIS A 208 8.29 1.95 11.76
N TYR A 209 7.66 1.79 10.60
CA TYR A 209 6.81 0.63 10.29
C TYR A 209 7.48 -0.39 9.37
N GLY A 210 8.56 -0.01 8.69
CA GLY A 210 9.27 -0.90 7.76
C GLY A 210 10.31 -1.81 8.39
N GLN A 211 10.70 -1.54 9.64
CA GLN A 211 11.75 -2.31 10.31
C GLN A 211 11.20 -3.00 11.56
N ASP A 212 11.42 -4.31 11.65
CA ASP A 212 10.99 -5.13 12.79
C ASP A 212 11.80 -4.82 14.05
N GLY A 213 11.38 -3.77 14.78
CA GLY A 213 11.94 -3.41 16.08
C GLY A 213 13.36 -2.83 16.06
N ALA A 214 13.90 -2.53 14.88
CA ALA A 214 15.17 -1.84 14.73
C ALA A 214 15.03 -0.33 15.04
N ASP A 215 16.17 0.34 15.25
CA ASP A 215 16.18 1.79 15.40
C ASP A 215 15.76 2.46 14.08
N PRO A 216 14.67 3.25 14.04
CA PRO A 216 14.20 3.94 12.83
C PRO A 216 15.08 5.13 12.43
N GLN A 217 15.96 5.61 13.31
CA GLN A 217 16.74 6.81 13.06
C GLN A 217 17.69 6.70 11.85
N PRO A 218 18.42 5.60 11.62
CA PRO A 218 19.39 5.51 10.52
C PRO A 218 18.73 5.48 9.13
N SER A 219 17.65 4.73 8.93
CA SER A 219 16.90 4.67 7.66
C SER A 219 16.20 6.00 7.36
N PHE A 220 15.66 6.66 8.39
CA PHE A 220 15.11 8.01 8.27
C PHE A 220 16.18 9.00 7.79
N VAL A 221 17.33 9.04 8.46
CA VAL A 221 18.43 9.94 8.10
C VAL A 221 18.95 9.62 6.69
N HIS A 222 19.00 8.34 6.31
CA HIS A 222 19.45 7.92 4.99
C HIS A 222 18.55 8.49 3.88
N GLY A 223 17.22 8.36 4.02
CA GLY A 223 16.27 8.97 3.08
C GLY A 223 16.29 10.50 3.11
N MET A 224 16.23 11.10 4.30
CA MET A 224 16.21 12.56 4.48
C MET A 224 17.42 13.26 3.87
N LYS A 225 18.61 12.67 3.89
CA LYS A 225 19.82 13.25 3.27
C LYS A 225 19.67 13.50 1.77
N SER A 226 18.80 12.77 1.09
CA SER A 226 18.52 13.01 -0.34
C SER A 226 17.62 14.22 -0.58
N LEU A 227 16.88 14.66 0.44
CA LEU A 227 15.95 15.79 0.41
C LEU A 227 16.55 17.07 1.01
N ASP A 228 17.23 16.93 2.14
CA ASP A 228 17.89 18.00 2.86
C ASP A 228 19.13 17.47 3.60
N ASN A 229 20.30 17.99 3.23
CA ASN A 229 21.57 17.60 3.82
C ASN A 229 21.97 18.49 5.03
N SER A 230 21.07 19.36 5.51
CA SER A 230 21.35 20.23 6.66
C SER A 230 21.48 19.47 7.98
N GLY A 231 20.88 18.28 8.09
CA GLY A 231 20.81 17.48 9.31
C GLY A 231 19.93 18.08 10.42
N GLN A 232 19.16 19.14 10.12
CA GLN A 232 18.35 19.84 11.12
C GLN A 232 16.98 19.19 11.35
N ILE A 233 16.49 18.41 10.38
CA ILE A 233 15.20 17.76 10.45
C ILE A 233 15.30 16.50 11.30
N LYS A 234 14.47 16.42 12.35
CA LYS A 234 14.41 15.30 13.27
C LYS A 234 13.36 14.29 12.84
N LEU A 235 13.59 13.03 13.19
CA LEU A 235 12.60 11.95 13.05
C LEU A 235 11.36 12.29 13.91
N PRO A 236 10.15 12.39 13.33
CA PRO A 236 8.93 12.54 14.10
C PRO A 236 8.67 11.28 14.95
N ALA A 237 7.95 11.44 16.06
CA ALA A 237 7.59 10.29 16.90
C ALA A 237 6.63 9.35 16.15
N SER A 238 6.67 8.04 16.45
CA SER A 238 5.81 7.04 15.77
C SER A 238 4.31 7.41 15.78
N LYS A 239 3.81 7.95 16.90
CA LYS A 239 2.42 8.44 17.02
C LYS A 239 2.05 9.55 16.03
N ASP A 240 3.04 10.31 15.55
CA ASP A 240 2.87 11.41 14.62
C ASP A 240 3.04 10.97 13.16
N CYS A 241 3.35 9.68 12.93
CA CYS A 241 3.58 9.08 11.60
C CYS A 241 2.47 8.10 11.16
N GLY A 242 1.35 8.00 11.89
CA GLY A 242 0.24 7.09 11.52
C GLY A 242 -0.51 7.53 10.25
N LEU A 243 -1.44 6.68 9.78
CA LEU A 243 -2.22 6.88 8.54
C LEU A 243 -2.87 8.28 8.45
N SER A 244 -3.50 8.76 9.53
CA SER A 244 -4.12 10.10 9.54
C SER A 244 -3.11 11.24 9.37
N SER A 245 -1.91 11.11 9.95
CA SER A 245 -0.85 12.10 9.77
C SER A 245 -0.29 12.07 8.34
N MET A 246 -0.14 10.88 7.76
CA MET A 246 0.25 10.73 6.36
C MET A 246 -0.78 11.34 5.42
N ASP A 247 -2.08 11.13 5.65
CA ASP A 247 -3.14 11.75 4.83
C ASP A 247 -3.07 13.28 4.84
N LYS A 248 -2.93 13.88 6.02
CA LYS A 248 -2.77 15.33 6.14
C LYS A 248 -1.49 15.84 5.47
N ALA A 249 -0.40 15.07 5.57
CA ALA A 249 0.84 15.39 4.87
C ALA A 249 0.65 15.34 3.35
N ILE A 250 0.02 14.26 2.83
CA ILE A 250 -0.27 14.02 1.42
C ILE A 250 -1.07 15.17 0.81
N GLU A 251 -2.08 15.71 1.49
CA GLU A 251 -2.84 16.88 1.00
C GLU A 251 -1.96 18.08 0.67
N ARG A 252 -0.92 18.32 1.48
CA ARG A 252 0.02 19.44 1.30
C ARG A 252 1.11 19.10 0.29
N LEU A 253 1.58 17.86 0.28
CA LEU A 253 2.55 17.32 -0.68
C LEU A 253 1.98 17.26 -2.09
N ASN A 254 0.67 17.08 -2.23
CA ASN A 254 0.01 17.08 -3.54
C ASN A 254 0.12 18.41 -4.28
N LYS A 255 0.39 19.51 -3.55
CA LYS A 255 0.62 20.84 -4.12
C LYS A 255 2.06 21.07 -4.60
N MET A 256 2.94 20.08 -4.48
CA MET A 256 4.30 20.13 -5.02
C MET A 256 4.31 19.99 -6.55
N SER A 257 5.40 20.44 -7.17
CA SER A 257 5.66 20.18 -8.60
C SER A 257 5.96 18.69 -8.84
N ALA A 258 5.81 18.22 -10.08
CA ALA A 258 6.07 16.83 -10.45
C ALA A 258 7.50 16.37 -10.09
N THR A 259 8.51 17.22 -10.35
CA THR A 259 9.91 16.92 -10.01
C THR A 259 10.11 16.72 -8.52
N GLU A 260 9.49 17.57 -7.69
CA GLU A 260 9.62 17.50 -6.24
C GLU A 260 8.89 16.29 -5.65
N LYS A 261 7.76 15.89 -6.24
CA LYS A 261 7.08 14.64 -5.89
C LYS A 261 7.96 13.43 -6.21
N ARG A 262 8.61 13.41 -7.38
CA ARG A 262 9.58 12.35 -7.74
C ARG A 262 10.75 12.28 -6.76
N SER A 263 11.32 13.42 -6.38
CA SER A 263 12.39 13.47 -5.36
C SER A 263 11.96 12.86 -4.02
N LEU A 264 10.71 13.10 -3.59
CA LEU A 264 10.18 12.48 -2.37
C LEU A 264 10.02 10.96 -2.53
N ILE A 265 9.49 10.50 -3.67
CA ILE A 265 9.36 9.06 -3.94
C ILE A 265 10.75 8.38 -3.97
N ASP A 266 11.73 9.00 -4.60
CA ASP A 266 13.13 8.54 -4.58
C ASP A 266 13.65 8.43 -3.15
N ALA A 267 13.40 9.44 -2.30
CA ALA A 267 13.79 9.42 -0.89
C ALA A 267 13.12 8.29 -0.11
N CYS A 268 11.83 8.02 -0.38
CA CYS A 268 11.10 6.91 0.23
C CYS A 268 11.78 5.57 -0.09
N ALA A 269 12.14 5.35 -1.36
CA ALA A 269 12.86 4.15 -1.75
C ALA A 269 14.25 4.04 -1.09
N ARG A 270 14.96 5.16 -0.89
CA ARG A 270 16.23 5.12 -0.14
C ARG A 270 16.05 4.75 1.33
N THR A 271 14.96 5.21 1.96
CA THR A 271 14.64 4.84 3.34
C THR A 271 14.41 3.34 3.47
N ILE A 272 13.63 2.77 2.54
CA ILE A 272 13.34 1.33 2.50
C ILE A 272 14.61 0.52 2.24
N ASP A 273 15.43 0.93 1.26
CA ASP A 273 16.65 0.20 0.89
C ASP A 273 17.78 0.21 1.93
N TYR A 274 17.60 0.90 3.06
CA TYR A 274 18.66 1.11 4.03
C TYR A 274 19.23 -0.19 4.61
N ASP A 275 18.37 -1.15 4.96
CA ASP A 275 18.78 -2.43 5.55
C ASP A 275 18.92 -3.56 4.51
N GLY A 276 18.70 -3.24 3.22
CA GLY A 276 18.76 -4.18 2.11
C GLY A 276 17.62 -5.21 2.09
N LYS A 277 16.58 -5.00 2.90
CA LYS A 277 15.35 -5.79 2.90
C LYS A 277 14.19 -4.87 2.55
N THR A 278 13.13 -5.45 2.00
CA THR A 278 11.91 -4.70 1.72
C THR A 278 10.76 -5.53 2.24
N THR A 279 9.95 -4.91 3.10
CA THR A 279 8.81 -5.55 3.76
C THR A 279 7.50 -5.25 3.02
N ASP A 280 6.50 -6.11 3.19
CA ASP A 280 5.17 -5.90 2.64
C ASP A 280 4.53 -4.59 3.12
N ILE A 281 4.85 -4.17 4.35
CA ILE A 281 4.38 -2.92 4.95
C ILE A 281 4.99 -1.73 4.20
N GLU A 282 6.29 -1.75 3.93
CA GLU A 282 6.98 -0.69 3.18
C GLU A 282 6.44 -0.57 1.77
N ILE A 283 6.21 -1.71 1.09
CA ILE A 283 5.64 -1.74 -0.25
C ILE A 283 4.24 -1.09 -0.24
N GLN A 284 3.39 -1.46 0.71
CA GLN A 284 2.04 -0.87 0.83
C GLN A 284 2.07 0.63 1.09
N ILE A 285 2.90 1.08 2.04
CA ILE A 285 3.05 2.52 2.35
C ILE A 285 3.56 3.25 1.11
N LEU A 286 4.64 2.78 0.49
CA LEU A 286 5.25 3.39 -0.69
C LEU A 286 4.25 3.46 -1.85
N ARG A 287 3.53 2.37 -2.12
CA ARG A 287 2.51 2.27 -3.16
C ARG A 287 1.36 3.25 -2.93
N GLY A 288 0.83 3.31 -1.71
CA GLY A 288 -0.21 4.27 -1.35
C GLY A 288 0.24 5.72 -1.53
N ILE A 289 1.46 6.07 -1.10
CA ILE A 289 2.04 7.41 -1.28
C ILE A 289 2.24 7.74 -2.76
N ALA A 290 2.82 6.80 -3.51
CA ALA A 290 3.07 6.94 -4.94
C ALA A 290 1.79 7.21 -5.73
N CYS A 291 0.73 6.43 -5.47
CA CYS A 291 -0.59 6.67 -6.05
C CYS A 291 -1.12 8.05 -5.64
N ALA A 292 -1.09 8.37 -4.35
CA ALA A 292 -1.62 9.62 -3.83
C ALA A 292 -0.91 10.87 -4.37
N LEU A 293 0.38 10.76 -4.67
CA LEU A 293 1.20 11.84 -5.25
C LEU A 293 1.12 11.89 -6.79
N SER A 294 0.28 11.07 -7.43
CA SER A 294 0.20 10.96 -8.89
C SER A 294 1.54 10.52 -9.53
N CYS A 295 2.30 9.70 -8.81
CA CYS A 295 3.52 9.04 -9.27
C CYS A 295 3.38 7.52 -9.09
N PRO A 296 2.31 6.88 -9.62
CA PRO A 296 2.05 5.48 -9.35
C PRO A 296 3.22 4.61 -9.81
N LEU A 297 3.53 3.61 -9.01
CA LEU A 297 4.56 2.63 -9.31
C LEU A 297 4.01 1.66 -10.35
N GLY A 298 4.87 1.22 -11.27
CA GLY A 298 4.50 0.18 -12.22
C GLY A 298 4.25 -1.15 -11.51
N PRO A 299 3.72 -2.16 -12.23
CA PRO A 299 3.36 -3.48 -11.70
C PRO A 299 4.58 -4.35 -11.28
N ASN A 300 5.77 -3.75 -11.19
CA ASN A 300 7.05 -4.44 -10.99
C ASN A 300 7.57 -4.30 -9.55
N LEU A 301 6.73 -3.90 -8.60
CA LEU A 301 7.03 -4.00 -7.17
C LEU A 301 7.06 -5.47 -6.77
#